data_AF-A0A929N3G0-F1
#
_entry.id   AF-A0A929N3G0-F1
#
_cell.length_a   1.000
_cell.length_b   1.000
_cell.length_c   1.000
_cell.angle_alpha   90.00
_cell.angle_beta   90.00
_cell.angle_gamma   90.00
#
_symmetry.space_group_name_H-M   'P 1'
#
loop_
_entity.id
_entity.type
_entity.pdbx_description
1 polymer ?
#
loop_
_entity_poly.entity_id
_entity_poly.type
_entity_poly.pdbx_seq_one_letter_code
_entity_poly.pdbx_strand_id
1 'polypeptide(L)'
;MNVIIQSVMLGIVGGGALKTFYSMVKNESPMSYTYDASHLERVRGLTVLRYLAFRTVPVFCASLAVVVTACRLELVDSVALASCILLFMLLSSVRSIFDKVRGPGKGTGFHSFLQALSIIGTAVNAYVAHMFSYRLSFLIPEPEEFVGAVWTAVFVGVVAHCASGFSKKPDYVYPEHYVQLVIDDVGKGVWEWAKGAAQKGGVPWCVLSAIIIVEVGERPRWMRMLERGVSAICFHRVTMSFGVTQEQSRSPLSDEESIEKTVLWIREHLSDRSRQALITGPRGDGAPRSIEKEYALRHAAFEEVKALADSRNPDGRYGEMVSRRAREMYNSGL
;
A
#
# COMPACT_ATOMS: atom_id res chain seq x y z
N MET A 1 36.01 -4.87 17.82
CA MET A 1 35.02 -5.97 17.82
C MET A 1 35.74 -7.21 17.30
N ASN A 2 35.62 -8.38 17.93
CA ASN A 2 36.38 -9.57 17.54
C ASN A 2 35.95 -10.04 16.12
N VAL A 3 36.91 -10.34 15.24
CA VAL A 3 36.69 -10.81 13.86
C VAL A 3 35.72 -12.00 13.81
N ILE A 4 35.80 -12.89 14.81
CA ILE A 4 34.87 -14.02 14.95
C ILE A 4 33.44 -13.54 15.19
N ILE A 5 33.24 -12.53 16.04
CA ILE A 5 31.90 -11.97 16.33
C ILE A 5 31.31 -11.32 15.07
N GLN A 6 32.11 -10.57 14.32
CA GLN A 6 31.68 -9.99 13.04
C GLN A 6 31.31 -11.06 12.01
N SER A 7 32.10 -12.12 11.93
CA SER A 7 31.82 -13.28 11.06
C SER A 7 30.49 -13.94 11.44
N VAL A 8 30.26 -14.17 12.74
CA VAL A 8 29.00 -14.71 13.25
C VAL A 8 27.82 -13.81 12.90
N MET A 9 27.94 -12.50 13.12
CA MET A 9 26.88 -11.53 12.81
C MET A 9 26.53 -11.50 11.31
N LEU A 10 27.53 -11.51 10.44
CA LEU A 10 27.31 -11.56 8.99
C LEU A 10 26.54 -12.83 8.61
N GLY A 11 26.91 -13.98 9.17
CA GLY A 11 26.17 -15.21 8.92
C GLY A 11 24.75 -15.20 9.51
N ILE A 12 24.53 -14.58 10.68
CA ILE A 12 23.18 -14.39 11.24
C ILE A 12 22.29 -13.59 10.27
N VAL A 13 22.83 -12.51 9.69
CA VAL A 13 22.12 -11.71 8.68
C VAL A 13 21.78 -12.57 7.45
N GLY A 14 22.74 -13.34 6.94
CA GLY A 14 22.52 -14.24 5.79
C GLY A 14 21.47 -15.31 6.06
N GLY A 15 21.54 -15.99 7.20
CA GLY A 15 20.58 -17.02 7.60
C GLY A 15 19.17 -16.46 7.84
N GLY A 16 19.09 -15.26 8.42
CA GLY A 16 17.85 -14.51 8.61
C GLY A 16 17.22 -14.11 7.27
N ALA A 17 18.00 -13.53 6.35
CA ALA A 17 17.54 -13.15 5.02
C ALA A 17 16.98 -14.36 4.24
N LEU A 18 17.67 -15.50 4.31
CA LEU A 18 17.23 -16.74 3.68
C LEU A 18 15.89 -17.22 4.29
N LYS A 19 15.74 -17.16 5.62
CA LYS A 19 14.47 -17.50 6.28
C LYS A 19 13.34 -16.56 5.85
N THR A 20 13.61 -15.25 5.79
CA THR A 20 12.65 -14.24 5.34
C THR A 20 12.21 -14.50 3.91
N PHE A 21 13.15 -14.81 3.00
CA PHE A 21 12.85 -15.19 1.62
C PHE A 21 11.85 -16.37 1.55
N TYR A 22 12.15 -17.48 2.24
CA TYR A 22 11.24 -18.64 2.25
C TYR A 22 9.89 -18.32 2.90
N SER A 23 9.85 -17.45 3.90
CA SER A 23 8.61 -17.04 4.57
C SER A 23 7.76 -16.14 3.69
N MET A 24 8.39 -15.24 2.92
CA MET A 24 7.73 -14.39 1.94
C MET A 24 7.13 -15.22 0.81
N VAL A 25 7.90 -16.15 0.23
CA VAL A 25 7.40 -17.03 -0.83
C VAL A 25 6.21 -17.87 -0.34
N LYS A 26 6.24 -18.32 0.92
CA LYS A 26 5.11 -19.03 1.56
C LYS A 26 3.83 -18.22 1.56
N ASN A 27 3.92 -16.94 1.91
CA ASN A 27 2.77 -16.07 2.11
C ASN A 27 2.24 -15.49 0.79
N GLU A 28 3.13 -15.06 -0.12
CA GLU A 28 2.77 -14.37 -1.37
C GLU A 28 2.41 -15.35 -2.50
N SER A 29 3.01 -16.54 -2.49
CA SER A 29 2.83 -17.51 -3.57
C SER A 29 2.72 -18.94 -3.02
N PRO A 30 1.65 -19.26 -2.28
CA PRO A 30 1.48 -20.57 -1.66
C PRO A 30 1.51 -21.73 -2.68
N MET A 31 1.08 -21.49 -3.93
CA MET A 31 1.17 -22.44 -5.04
C MET A 31 2.61 -22.72 -5.51
N SER A 32 3.54 -21.78 -5.30
CA SER A 32 4.98 -21.94 -5.55
C SER A 32 5.72 -22.46 -4.33
N TYR A 33 5.12 -22.33 -3.14
CA TYR A 33 5.60 -22.89 -1.89
C TYR A 33 5.30 -24.39 -1.83
N THR A 34 6.14 -25.18 -2.51
CA THR A 34 5.98 -26.64 -2.65
C THR A 34 6.23 -27.45 -1.37
N TYR A 35 6.10 -26.85 -0.19
CA TYR A 35 6.29 -27.53 1.09
C TYR A 35 5.03 -28.30 1.53
N ASP A 36 3.83 -27.86 1.10
CA ASP A 36 2.53 -28.44 1.48
C ASP A 36 1.80 -29.19 0.34
N ALA A 37 2.37 -29.24 -0.87
CA ALA A 37 1.75 -29.94 -2.00
C ALA A 37 1.75 -31.47 -1.80
N SER A 38 0.56 -32.07 -1.91
CA SER A 38 0.30 -33.49 -1.71
C SER A 38 1.15 -34.37 -2.65
N HIS A 39 1.54 -35.54 -2.15
CA HIS A 39 2.54 -36.43 -2.74
C HIS A 39 2.28 -36.90 -4.18
N LEU A 40 1.05 -36.76 -4.70
CA LEU A 40 0.65 -37.25 -6.03
C LEU A 40 0.92 -36.26 -7.18
N GLU A 41 1.05 -34.95 -6.91
CA GLU A 41 1.40 -33.95 -7.95
C GLU A 41 2.89 -33.93 -8.30
N ARG A 42 3.71 -34.61 -7.48
CA ARG A 42 5.19 -34.60 -7.53
C ARG A 42 5.79 -35.46 -8.65
N VAL A 43 4.98 -36.26 -9.35
CA VAL A 43 5.42 -37.27 -10.36
C VAL A 43 5.50 -36.72 -11.80
N ARG A 44 5.05 -35.48 -12.06
CA ARG A 44 5.18 -34.85 -13.39
C ARG A 44 6.52 -34.10 -13.49
N GLY A 45 7.46 -34.60 -14.30
CA GLY A 45 8.89 -34.22 -14.33
C GLY A 45 9.28 -32.73 -14.43
N LEU A 46 8.37 -31.82 -14.80
CA LEU A 46 8.59 -30.37 -14.75
C LEU A 46 8.57 -29.80 -13.32
N THR A 47 7.99 -30.51 -12.36
CA THR A 47 7.85 -30.09 -10.96
C THR A 47 9.13 -30.39 -10.14
N VAL A 48 9.91 -31.41 -10.52
CA VAL A 48 11.12 -31.82 -9.78
C VAL A 48 12.27 -30.81 -9.94
N LEU A 49 12.51 -30.32 -11.17
CA LEU A 49 13.55 -29.31 -11.41
C LEU A 49 13.22 -28.00 -10.69
N ARG A 50 11.95 -27.58 -10.72
CA ARG A 50 11.47 -26.39 -9.99
C ARG A 50 11.64 -26.55 -8.49
N TYR A 51 11.31 -27.72 -7.95
CA TYR A 51 11.51 -28.05 -6.55
C TYR A 51 12.99 -28.02 -6.14
N LEU A 52 13.86 -28.62 -6.95
CA LEU A 52 15.31 -28.60 -6.72
C LEU A 52 15.83 -27.17 -6.78
N ALA A 53 15.50 -26.42 -7.83
CA ALA A 53 15.92 -25.02 -7.98
C ALA A 53 15.45 -24.14 -6.82
N PHE A 54 14.20 -24.29 -6.38
CA PHE A 54 13.67 -23.55 -5.23
C PHE A 54 14.43 -23.83 -3.94
N ARG A 55 14.95 -25.06 -3.78
CA ARG A 55 15.68 -25.49 -2.58
C ARG A 55 17.18 -25.19 -2.64
N THR A 56 17.78 -25.25 -3.83
CA THR A 56 19.22 -25.09 -4.01
C THR A 56 19.61 -23.64 -4.32
N VAL A 57 18.91 -22.96 -5.22
CA VAL A 57 19.33 -21.64 -5.72
C VAL A 57 19.38 -20.59 -4.60
N PRO A 58 18.33 -20.40 -3.76
CA PRO A 58 18.39 -19.37 -2.71
C PRO A 58 19.47 -19.64 -1.66
N VAL A 59 19.64 -20.91 -1.27
CA VAL A 59 20.66 -21.33 -0.31
C VAL A 59 22.06 -21.10 -0.90
N PHE A 60 22.25 -21.44 -2.18
CA PHE A 60 23.51 -21.26 -2.88
C PHE A 60 23.88 -19.77 -2.99
N CYS A 61 22.94 -18.94 -3.45
CA CYS A 61 23.15 -17.49 -3.58
C CYS A 61 23.42 -16.82 -2.23
N ALA A 62 22.66 -17.15 -1.18
CA ALA A 62 22.88 -16.61 0.16
C ALA A 62 24.23 -17.05 0.74
N SER A 63 24.59 -18.32 0.59
CA SER A 63 25.89 -18.85 1.04
C SER A 63 27.06 -18.20 0.30
N LEU A 64 26.92 -18.04 -1.02
CA LEU A 64 27.89 -17.36 -1.87
C LEU A 64 28.07 -15.90 -1.45
N ALA A 65 26.96 -15.17 -1.25
CA ALA A 65 26.97 -13.78 -0.80
C ALA A 65 27.67 -13.63 0.55
N VAL A 66 27.35 -14.49 1.53
CA VAL A 66 27.97 -14.46 2.86
C VAL A 66 29.46 -14.74 2.79
N VAL A 67 29.90 -15.77 2.04
CA VAL A 67 31.31 -16.13 1.92
C VAL A 67 32.10 -15.02 1.22
N VAL A 68 31.64 -14.55 0.07
CA VAL A 68 32.34 -13.50 -0.70
C VAL A 68 32.41 -12.20 0.10
N THR A 69 31.33 -11.83 0.80
CA THR A 69 31.31 -10.66 1.68
C THR A 69 32.27 -10.83 2.86
N ALA A 70 32.33 -12.02 3.46
CA ALA A 70 33.27 -12.31 4.54
C ALA A 70 34.73 -12.20 4.07
N CYS A 71 35.07 -12.75 2.90
CA CYS A 71 36.41 -12.64 2.33
C CYS A 71 36.80 -11.17 2.05
N ARG A 72 35.88 -10.36 1.51
CA ARG A 72 36.14 -8.93 1.22
C ARG A 72 36.27 -8.06 2.46
N LEU A 73 35.64 -8.46 3.55
CA LEU A 73 35.73 -7.79 4.86
C LEU A 73 36.86 -8.36 5.74
N GLU A 74 37.73 -9.23 5.18
CA GLU A 74 38.82 -9.89 5.90
C GLU A 74 38.35 -10.67 7.16
N LEU A 75 37.15 -11.23 7.08
CA LEU A 75 36.52 -12.02 8.13
C LEU A 75 36.81 -13.53 7.97
N VAL A 76 36.47 -14.32 8.99
CA VAL A 76 36.55 -15.78 8.92
C VAL A 76 35.32 -16.31 8.17
N ASP A 77 35.47 -16.49 6.87
CA ASP A 77 34.46 -16.96 5.93
C ASP A 77 33.77 -18.29 6.33
N SER A 78 34.53 -19.26 6.81
CA SER A 78 34.01 -20.54 7.31
C SER A 78 33.10 -20.37 8.53
N VAL A 79 33.42 -19.44 9.43
CA VAL A 79 32.60 -19.13 10.60
C VAL A 79 31.32 -18.42 10.18
N ALA A 80 31.40 -17.48 9.24
CA ALA A 80 30.23 -16.77 8.72
C ALA A 80 29.27 -17.72 7.97
N LEU A 81 29.81 -18.64 7.17
CA LEU A 81 29.01 -19.67 6.50
C LEU A 81 28.37 -20.63 7.50
N ALA A 82 29.13 -21.09 8.50
CA ALA A 82 28.62 -22.00 9.52
C ALA A 82 27.48 -21.36 10.31
N SER A 83 27.63 -20.11 10.77
CA SER A 83 26.56 -19.41 11.49
C SER A 83 25.33 -19.15 10.62
N CYS A 84 25.50 -18.85 9.33
CA CYS A 84 24.41 -18.70 8.37
C CYS A 84 23.58 -19.98 8.24
N ILE A 85 24.23 -21.11 7.98
CA ILE A 85 23.55 -22.39 7.78
C ILE A 85 22.94 -22.90 9.08
N LEU A 86 23.65 -22.79 10.21
CA LEU A 86 23.13 -23.16 11.53
C LEU A 86 21.85 -22.39 11.85
N LEU A 87 21.86 -21.06 11.70
CA LEU A 87 20.67 -20.25 11.95
C LEU A 87 19.51 -20.65 11.03
N PHE A 88 19.77 -20.81 9.73
CA PHE A 88 18.73 -21.21 8.78
C PHE A 88 18.14 -22.59 9.13
N MET A 89 18.96 -23.56 9.51
CA MET A 89 18.52 -24.90 9.92
C MET A 89 17.70 -24.87 11.21
N LEU A 90 18.09 -24.05 12.19
CA LEU A 90 17.34 -23.87 13.44
C LEU A 90 15.96 -23.25 13.18
N LEU A 91 15.91 -22.19 12.37
CA LEU A 91 14.67 -21.46 12.07
C LEU A 91 13.74 -22.21 11.11
N SER A 92 14.26 -23.11 10.27
CA SER A 92 13.49 -23.82 9.25
C SER A 92 13.15 -25.24 9.68
N SER A 93 14.15 -26.03 10.06
CA SER A 93 13.97 -27.46 10.29
C SER A 93 13.67 -27.79 11.75
N VAL A 94 14.41 -27.24 12.71
CA VAL A 94 14.22 -27.59 14.13
C VAL A 94 12.87 -27.09 14.65
N ARG A 95 12.46 -25.87 14.29
CA ARG A 95 11.13 -25.34 14.64
C ARG A 95 10.00 -26.21 14.07
N SER A 96 10.10 -26.63 12.82
CA SER A 96 9.11 -27.51 12.18
C SER A 96 9.03 -28.91 12.81
N ILE A 97 10.15 -29.43 13.35
CA ILE A 97 10.15 -30.69 14.11
C ILE A 97 9.48 -30.47 15.47
N PHE A 98 9.84 -29.40 16.18
CA PHE A 98 9.30 -29.11 17.51
C PHE A 98 7.79 -28.86 17.49
N ASP A 99 7.30 -28.12 16.50
CA ASP A 99 5.88 -27.84 16.31
C ASP A 99 5.08 -29.13 16.02
N LYS A 100 5.71 -30.15 15.43
CA LYS A 100 5.06 -31.42 15.05
C LYS A 100 5.21 -32.52 16.10
N VAL A 101 6.29 -32.52 16.89
CA VAL A 101 6.46 -33.39 18.07
C VAL A 101 5.44 -33.04 19.16
N ARG A 102 4.99 -31.77 19.22
CA ARG A 102 3.90 -31.33 20.10
C ARG A 102 2.49 -31.63 19.57
N GLY A 103 2.34 -32.07 18.31
CA GLY A 103 1.03 -32.35 17.68
C GLY A 103 0.81 -33.84 17.41
N PRO A 104 -0.41 -34.38 17.59
CA PRO A 104 -0.68 -35.79 17.32
C PRO A 104 -0.85 -36.01 15.80
N GLY A 105 0.15 -36.58 15.12
CA GLY A 105 0.07 -36.87 13.69
C GLY A 105 0.73 -38.20 13.31
N LYS A 106 0.00 -39.05 12.57
CA LYS A 106 0.56 -40.25 11.91
C LYS A 106 1.53 -39.83 10.80
N GLY A 107 2.70 -40.47 10.71
CA GLY A 107 3.71 -40.23 9.65
C GLY A 107 5.03 -39.56 10.09
N THR A 108 5.30 -39.46 11.38
CA THR A 108 6.46 -38.75 11.96
C THR A 108 7.82 -39.23 11.41
N GLY A 109 8.03 -40.54 11.26
CA GLY A 109 9.33 -41.09 10.82
C GLY A 109 9.75 -40.69 9.41
N PHE A 110 8.83 -40.73 8.45
CA PHE A 110 9.12 -40.38 7.05
C PHE A 110 9.36 -38.87 6.86
N HIS A 111 8.62 -38.03 7.59
CA HIS A 111 8.88 -36.59 7.63
C HIS A 111 10.25 -36.27 8.23
N SER A 112 10.61 -36.89 9.35
CA SER A 112 11.93 -36.73 9.96
C SER A 112 13.06 -37.14 9.03
N PHE A 113 12.89 -38.23 8.27
CA PHE A 113 13.85 -38.68 7.26
C PHE A 113 14.04 -37.66 6.13
N LEU A 114 12.94 -37.15 5.54
CA LEU A 114 13.02 -36.13 4.49
C LEU A 114 13.64 -34.82 4.99
N GLN A 115 13.43 -34.50 6.27
CA GLN A 115 14.00 -33.32 6.90
C GLN A 115 15.50 -33.47 7.16
N ALA A 116 15.95 -34.66 7.56
CA ALA A 116 17.38 -34.99 7.64
C ALA A 116 18.06 -34.87 6.27
N LEU A 117 17.44 -35.40 5.22
CA LEU A 117 17.93 -35.23 3.84
C LEU A 117 17.96 -33.75 3.41
N SER A 118 17.09 -32.90 3.97
CA SER A 118 17.10 -31.45 3.76
C SER A 118 18.23 -30.72 4.44
N ILE A 119 18.52 -31.10 5.68
CA ILE A 119 19.69 -30.60 6.42
C ILE A 119 20.96 -30.93 5.65
N ILE A 120 21.13 -32.19 5.24
CA ILE A 120 22.29 -32.66 4.48
C ILE A 120 22.40 -31.91 3.15
N GLY A 121 21.31 -31.84 2.38
CA GLY A 121 21.31 -31.15 1.08
C GLY A 121 21.65 -29.66 1.19
N THR A 122 21.20 -28.99 2.26
CA THR A 122 21.51 -27.58 2.53
C THR A 122 23.01 -27.40 2.84
N ALA A 123 23.57 -28.27 3.69
CA ALA A 123 24.98 -28.22 4.04
C ALA A 123 25.89 -28.49 2.83
N VAL A 124 25.57 -29.49 2.01
CA VAL A 124 26.31 -29.79 0.78
C VAL A 124 26.26 -28.60 -0.18
N ASN A 125 25.09 -27.99 -0.37
CA ASN A 125 24.94 -26.86 -1.27
C ASN A 125 25.72 -25.61 -0.80
N ALA A 126 25.73 -25.37 0.52
CA ALA A 126 26.54 -24.30 1.12
C ALA A 126 28.04 -24.53 0.92
N TYR A 127 28.50 -25.77 1.10
CA TYR A 127 29.89 -26.15 0.84
C TYR A 127 30.27 -25.97 -0.63
N VAL A 128 29.39 -26.38 -1.55
CA VAL A 128 29.59 -26.16 -2.99
C VAL A 128 29.69 -24.66 -3.29
N ALA A 129 28.81 -23.82 -2.72
CA ALA A 129 28.89 -22.37 -2.88
C ALA A 129 30.22 -21.79 -2.39
N HIS A 130 30.73 -22.29 -1.27
CA HIS A 130 32.04 -21.90 -0.74
C HIS A 130 33.19 -22.29 -1.67
N MET A 131 33.19 -23.50 -2.23
CA MET A 131 34.20 -23.94 -3.22
C MET A 131 34.21 -23.08 -4.49
N PHE A 132 33.04 -22.63 -4.94
CA PHE A 132 32.92 -21.77 -6.12
C PHE A 132 33.01 -20.27 -5.82
N SER A 133 33.17 -19.87 -4.56
CA SER A 133 33.10 -18.47 -4.12
C SER A 133 34.13 -17.57 -4.81
N TYR A 134 35.36 -18.05 -4.96
CA TYR A 134 36.41 -17.32 -5.66
C TYR A 134 36.04 -17.04 -7.13
N ARG A 135 35.55 -18.06 -7.85
CA ARG A 135 35.20 -17.95 -9.28
C ARG A 135 33.94 -17.14 -9.54
N LEU A 136 32.99 -17.17 -8.61
CA LEU A 136 31.69 -16.49 -8.72
C LEU A 136 31.64 -15.17 -7.94
N SER A 137 32.79 -14.70 -7.44
CA SER A 137 32.89 -13.45 -6.67
C SER A 137 32.39 -12.23 -7.45
N PHE A 138 32.49 -12.24 -8.77
CA PHE A 138 31.98 -11.18 -9.65
C PHE A 138 30.45 -11.00 -9.60
N LEU A 139 29.69 -12.01 -9.16
CA LEU A 139 28.23 -11.93 -9.04
C LEU A 139 27.79 -11.16 -7.79
N ILE A 140 28.66 -11.05 -6.80
CA ILE A 140 28.37 -10.39 -5.54
C ILE A 140 28.99 -8.99 -5.61
N PRO A 141 28.23 -7.90 -5.46
CA PRO A 141 28.76 -6.54 -5.46
C PRO A 141 29.57 -6.26 -4.18
N GLU A 142 30.37 -5.20 -4.17
CA GLU A 142 31.13 -4.82 -2.97
C GLU A 142 30.20 -4.54 -1.79
N PRO A 143 30.64 -4.72 -0.53
CA PRO A 143 29.75 -4.56 0.63
C PRO A 143 29.06 -3.19 0.70
N GLU A 144 29.76 -2.12 0.28
CA GLU A 144 29.19 -0.76 0.24
C GLU A 144 28.07 -0.64 -0.81
N GLU A 145 28.32 -1.15 -2.02
CA GLU A 145 27.34 -1.21 -3.10
C GLU A 145 26.14 -2.10 -2.73
N PHE A 146 26.39 -3.23 -2.05
CA PHE A 146 25.36 -4.14 -1.57
C PHE A 146 24.42 -3.44 -0.59
N VAL A 147 24.96 -2.68 0.37
CA VAL A 147 24.17 -1.88 1.31
C VAL A 147 23.36 -0.81 0.56
N GLY A 148 23.96 -0.14 -0.43
CA GLY A 148 23.26 0.82 -1.29
C GLY A 148 22.09 0.19 -2.06
N ALA A 149 22.28 -0.99 -2.64
CA ALA A 149 21.25 -1.74 -3.36
C ALA A 149 20.10 -2.19 -2.44
N VAL A 150 20.42 -2.66 -1.23
CA VAL A 150 19.41 -3.04 -0.22
C VAL A 150 18.56 -1.83 0.17
N TRP A 151 19.19 -0.69 0.47
CA TRP A 151 18.45 0.54 0.79
C TRP A 151 17.58 1.01 -0.37
N THR A 152 18.08 0.91 -1.59
CA THR A 152 17.31 1.24 -2.81
C THR A 152 16.09 0.34 -2.94
N ALA A 153 16.24 -0.99 -2.76
CA ALA A 153 15.15 -1.94 -2.84
C ALA A 153 14.11 -1.70 -1.72
N VAL A 154 14.54 -1.39 -0.50
CA VAL A 154 13.65 -1.02 0.60
C VAL A 154 12.87 0.24 0.26
N PHE A 155 13.54 1.29 -0.22
CA PHE A 155 12.88 2.54 -0.61
C PHE A 155 11.86 2.31 -1.73
N VAL A 156 12.25 1.63 -2.80
CA VAL A 156 11.35 1.29 -3.92
C VAL A 156 10.19 0.43 -3.43
N GLY A 157 10.43 -0.53 -2.54
CA GLY A 157 9.39 -1.37 -1.94
C GLY A 157 8.39 -0.57 -1.11
N VAL A 158 8.86 0.38 -0.29
CA VAL A 158 7.99 1.29 0.47
C VAL A 158 7.16 2.17 -0.47
N VAL A 159 7.80 2.79 -1.46
CA VAL A 159 7.12 3.63 -2.46
C VAL A 159 6.08 2.82 -3.24
N ALA A 160 6.43 1.62 -3.69
CA ALA A 160 5.52 0.74 -4.42
C ALA A 160 4.37 0.25 -3.53
N HIS A 161 4.61 -0.05 -2.26
CA HIS A 161 3.56 -0.41 -1.31
C HIS A 161 2.58 0.74 -1.11
N CYS A 162 3.08 1.96 -0.85
CA CYS A 162 2.27 3.16 -0.77
C CYS A 162 1.50 3.41 -2.09
N ALA A 163 2.16 3.23 -3.24
CA ALA A 163 1.56 3.42 -4.55
C ALA A 163 0.50 2.35 -4.90
N SER A 164 0.69 1.12 -4.45
CA SER A 164 -0.30 0.04 -4.61
C SER A 164 -1.58 0.32 -3.82
N GLY A 165 -1.47 1.08 -2.71
CA GLY A 165 -2.62 1.63 -2.00
C GLY A 165 -3.46 2.57 -2.85
N PHE A 166 -2.86 3.30 -3.79
CA PHE A 166 -3.58 4.14 -4.76
C PHE A 166 -4.19 3.34 -5.92
N SER A 167 -3.54 2.25 -6.35
CA SER A 167 -3.93 1.51 -7.55
C SER A 167 -5.04 0.49 -7.32
N LYS A 168 -5.41 0.21 -6.07
CA LYS A 168 -6.65 -0.51 -5.75
C LYS A 168 -7.85 0.39 -6.02
N LYS A 169 -8.11 0.64 -7.31
CA LYS A 169 -9.45 1.01 -7.76
C LYS A 169 -10.38 -0.11 -7.30
N PRO A 170 -11.37 0.17 -6.46
CA PRO A 170 -12.41 -0.80 -6.22
C PRO A 170 -13.16 -0.96 -7.53
N ASP A 171 -12.97 -2.09 -8.19
CA ASP A 171 -13.83 -2.47 -9.31
C ASP A 171 -15.28 -2.50 -8.77
N TYR A 172 -16.12 -1.62 -9.34
CA TYR A 172 -17.57 -1.55 -9.08
C TYR A 172 -17.98 -1.50 -7.60
N VAL A 173 -17.75 -0.36 -6.95
CA VAL A 173 -18.34 -0.05 -5.65
C VAL A 173 -19.58 0.83 -5.89
N TYR A 174 -20.75 0.35 -5.46
CA TYR A 174 -22.01 1.12 -5.46
C TYR A 174 -21.78 2.52 -4.85
N PRO A 175 -22.47 3.58 -5.33
CA PRO A 175 -22.23 4.96 -4.90
C PRO A 175 -22.13 5.16 -3.38
N GLU A 176 -23.00 4.47 -2.62
CA GLU A 176 -23.06 4.50 -1.16
C GLU A 176 -21.77 4.05 -0.48
N HIS A 177 -21.11 3.05 -1.06
CA HIS A 177 -19.97 2.38 -0.47
C HIS A 177 -18.66 3.13 -0.82
N TYR A 178 -18.67 3.92 -1.90
CA TYR A 178 -17.64 4.93 -2.19
C TYR A 178 -17.75 6.15 -1.27
N VAL A 179 -18.97 6.60 -0.99
CA VAL A 179 -19.22 7.68 0.00
C VAL A 179 -18.73 7.26 1.38
N GLN A 180 -18.94 6.00 1.79
CA GLN A 180 -18.44 5.50 3.08
C GLN A 180 -16.92 5.52 3.17
N LEU A 181 -16.20 5.15 2.10
CA LEU A 181 -14.74 5.23 2.04
C LEU A 181 -14.24 6.69 2.16
N VAL A 182 -14.94 7.63 1.54
CA VAL A 182 -14.64 9.06 1.68
C VAL A 182 -14.95 9.56 3.09
N ILE A 183 -16.07 9.14 3.71
CA ILE A 183 -16.39 9.50 5.10
C ILE A 183 -15.31 8.99 6.05
N ASP A 184 -14.80 7.78 5.83
CA ASP A 184 -13.74 7.22 6.65
C ASP A 184 -12.40 7.96 6.42
N ASP A 185 -12.08 8.35 5.17
CA ASP A 185 -10.91 9.20 4.84
C ASP A 185 -11.09 10.68 5.17
N VAL A 186 -12.30 11.20 5.40
CA VAL A 186 -12.53 12.58 5.88
C VAL A 186 -12.72 12.61 7.40
N GLY A 187 -13.06 11.47 7.99
CA GLY A 187 -13.38 11.33 9.40
C GLY A 187 -14.82 11.74 9.66
N LYS A 188 -15.56 10.86 10.34
CA LYS A 188 -16.99 11.06 10.64
C LYS A 188 -17.27 12.40 11.34
N GLY A 189 -16.40 12.85 12.24
CA GLY A 189 -16.54 14.13 12.92
C GLY A 189 -16.50 15.34 11.99
N VAL A 190 -15.53 15.37 11.06
CA VAL A 190 -15.38 16.46 10.07
C VAL A 190 -16.52 16.43 9.05
N TRP A 191 -16.98 15.24 8.66
CA TRP A 191 -18.11 15.08 7.75
C TRP A 191 -19.42 15.63 8.33
N GLU A 192 -19.76 15.26 9.57
CA GLU A 192 -20.94 15.79 10.27
C GLU A 192 -20.82 17.30 10.51
N TRP A 193 -19.61 17.77 10.85
CA TRP A 193 -19.35 19.19 10.99
C TRP A 193 -19.56 19.95 9.67
N ALA A 194 -19.08 19.41 8.54
CA ALA A 194 -19.28 19.98 7.21
C ALA A 194 -20.76 20.07 6.83
N LYS A 195 -21.55 19.05 7.22
CA LYS A 195 -23.01 19.05 7.04
C LYS A 195 -23.66 20.17 7.84
N GLY A 196 -23.24 20.38 9.08
CA GLY A 196 -23.66 21.51 9.91
C GLY A 196 -23.24 22.87 9.33
N ALA A 197 -22.02 22.98 8.78
CA ALA A 197 -21.52 24.19 8.14
C ALA A 197 -22.31 24.55 6.88
N ALA A 198 -22.65 23.56 6.04
CA ALA A 198 -23.48 23.74 4.85
C ALA A 198 -24.88 24.27 5.21
N GLN A 199 -25.50 23.68 6.25
CA GLN A 199 -26.81 24.11 6.73
C GLN A 199 -26.78 25.55 7.24
N LYS A 200 -25.80 25.90 8.08
CA LYS A 200 -25.63 27.27 8.59
C LYS A 200 -25.34 28.28 7.48
N GLY A 201 -24.60 27.86 6.45
CA GLY A 201 -24.24 28.69 5.29
C GLY A 201 -25.34 28.84 4.25
N GLY A 202 -26.46 28.09 4.36
CA GLY A 202 -27.51 28.07 3.33
C GLY A 202 -27.01 27.52 1.99
N VAL A 203 -26.12 26.53 2.04
CA VAL A 203 -25.51 25.89 0.86
C VAL A 203 -26.07 24.47 0.71
N PRO A 204 -26.43 24.02 -0.52
CA PRO A 204 -26.90 22.66 -0.73
C PRO A 204 -25.83 21.62 -0.35
N TRP A 205 -26.19 20.71 0.56
CA TRP A 205 -25.29 19.65 1.01
C TRP A 205 -24.79 18.76 -0.13
N CYS A 206 -25.65 18.47 -1.11
CA CYS A 206 -25.29 17.68 -2.29
C CYS A 206 -24.12 18.30 -3.10
N VAL A 207 -23.98 19.62 -3.10
CA VAL A 207 -22.89 20.32 -3.81
C VAL A 207 -21.61 20.30 -2.99
N LEU A 208 -21.68 20.63 -1.69
CA LEU A 208 -20.49 20.62 -0.82
C LEU A 208 -19.91 19.20 -0.69
N SER A 209 -20.75 18.20 -0.45
CA SER A 209 -20.32 16.80 -0.37
C SER A 209 -19.71 16.30 -1.67
N ALA A 210 -20.26 16.68 -2.83
CA ALA A 210 -19.69 16.31 -4.13
C ALA A 210 -18.29 16.88 -4.34
N ILE A 211 -18.06 18.14 -3.95
CA ILE A 211 -16.74 18.78 -4.00
C ILE A 211 -15.76 18.03 -3.09
N ILE A 212 -16.14 17.76 -1.83
CA ILE A 212 -15.32 16.98 -0.89
C ILE A 212 -15.00 15.59 -1.45
N ILE A 213 -15.99 14.89 -2.02
CA ILE A 213 -15.83 13.54 -2.58
C ILE A 213 -14.84 13.54 -3.77
N VAL A 214 -14.92 14.53 -4.65
CA VAL A 214 -14.01 14.64 -5.80
C VAL A 214 -12.61 15.01 -5.32
N GLU A 215 -12.47 15.99 -4.44
CA GLU A 215 -11.17 16.48 -3.98
C GLU A 215 -10.43 15.47 -3.10
N VAL A 216 -11.15 14.75 -2.22
CA VAL A 216 -10.58 13.65 -1.40
C VAL A 216 -10.24 12.44 -2.28
N GLY A 217 -11.07 12.16 -3.28
CA GLY A 217 -10.79 11.11 -4.27
C GLY A 217 -9.52 11.38 -5.09
N GLU A 218 -9.20 12.65 -5.34
CA GLU A 218 -7.97 13.05 -6.03
C GLU A 218 -6.74 13.16 -5.10
N ARG A 219 -6.92 13.42 -3.79
CA ARG A 219 -5.81 13.58 -2.80
C ARG A 219 -6.12 12.98 -1.41
N PRO A 220 -5.78 11.70 -1.18
CA PRO A 220 -6.01 11.02 0.10
C PRO A 220 -5.26 11.65 1.30
N ARG A 221 -5.76 11.45 2.52
CA ARG A 221 -5.17 12.02 3.77
C ARG A 221 -3.66 11.88 3.92
N TRP A 222 -3.10 10.74 3.54
CA TRP A 222 -1.68 10.49 3.74
C TRP A 222 -0.79 11.33 2.81
N MET A 223 -1.29 11.69 1.61
CA MET A 223 -0.62 12.65 0.73
C MET A 223 -0.62 14.04 1.36
N ARG A 224 -1.75 14.44 1.97
CA ARG A 224 -1.86 15.68 2.76
C ARG A 224 -0.93 15.66 3.98
N MET A 225 -0.72 14.50 4.62
CA MET A 225 0.23 14.33 5.71
C MET A 225 1.70 14.40 5.24
N LEU A 226 2.02 13.84 4.07
CA LEU A 226 3.34 13.96 3.47
C LEU A 226 3.62 15.40 3.04
N GLU A 227 2.68 16.10 2.42
CA GLU A 227 2.81 17.51 2.08
C GLU A 227 3.03 18.36 3.34
N ARG A 228 2.30 18.10 4.42
CA ARG A 228 2.50 18.76 5.74
C ARG A 228 3.89 18.44 6.33
N GLY A 229 4.34 17.18 6.24
CA GLY A 229 5.65 16.77 6.74
C GLY A 229 6.82 17.35 5.93
N VAL A 230 6.72 17.32 4.60
CA VAL A 230 7.70 17.93 3.68
C VAL A 230 7.72 19.45 3.85
N SER A 231 6.56 20.10 4.01
CA SER A 231 6.49 21.54 4.28
C SER A 231 7.13 21.92 5.62
N ALA A 232 7.00 21.09 6.66
CA ALA A 232 7.64 21.30 7.95
C ALA A 232 9.17 21.17 7.87
N ILE A 233 9.66 20.28 7.00
CA ILE A 233 11.10 20.04 6.78
C ILE A 233 11.69 21.11 5.83
N CYS A 234 10.94 21.59 4.84
CA CYS A 234 11.39 22.56 3.83
C CYS A 234 11.22 24.04 4.24
N PHE A 235 10.96 24.34 5.52
CA PHE A 235 10.93 25.71 6.08
C PHE A 235 10.12 26.73 5.24
N HIS A 236 8.91 26.37 4.79
CA HIS A 236 7.95 27.29 4.16
C HIS A 236 8.43 28.04 2.89
N ARG A 237 9.49 27.56 2.22
CA ARG A 237 10.04 28.25 1.03
C ARG A 237 9.25 28.03 -0.26
N VAL A 238 8.24 27.16 -0.27
CA VAL A 238 7.46 26.80 -1.46
C VAL A 238 5.97 26.97 -1.17
N THR A 239 5.26 27.72 -2.03
CA THR A 239 3.79 27.79 -2.04
C THR A 239 3.23 26.45 -2.48
N MET A 240 2.49 25.77 -1.60
CA MET A 240 1.77 24.54 -1.91
C MET A 240 0.29 24.69 -1.54
N SER A 241 -0.58 23.95 -2.23
CA SER A 241 -2.02 23.88 -1.94
C SER A 241 -2.25 23.02 -0.69
N PHE A 242 -3.01 23.51 0.28
CA PHE A 242 -3.29 22.78 1.53
C PHE A 242 -4.79 22.49 1.69
N GLY A 243 -5.10 21.42 2.42
CA GLY A 243 -6.44 21.10 2.90
C GLY A 243 -7.23 20.15 2.00
N VAL A 244 -8.46 19.86 2.43
CA VAL A 244 -9.42 19.03 1.68
C VAL A 244 -9.81 19.70 0.36
N THR A 245 -9.76 21.03 0.32
CA THR A 245 -10.35 21.81 -0.79
C THR A 245 -9.36 22.60 -1.63
N GLN A 246 -8.10 22.16 -1.69
CA GLN A 246 -7.02 22.71 -2.53
C GLN A 246 -6.89 24.25 -2.51
N GLU A 247 -6.86 24.86 -1.33
CA GLU A 247 -6.59 26.30 -1.26
C GLU A 247 -5.09 26.59 -1.26
N GLN A 248 -4.68 27.57 -2.08
CA GLN A 248 -3.31 28.08 -2.07
C GLN A 248 -3.12 29.00 -0.85
N SER A 249 -2.29 28.58 0.11
CA SER A 249 -1.96 29.37 1.29
C SER A 249 -0.49 29.20 1.67
N ARG A 250 0.13 30.26 2.21
CA ARG A 250 1.49 30.21 2.79
C ARG A 250 1.50 29.55 4.17
N SER A 251 0.35 29.44 4.83
CA SER A 251 0.18 28.80 6.14
C SER A 251 -0.72 27.57 6.04
N PRO A 252 -0.41 26.47 6.74
CA PRO A 252 -1.19 25.24 6.71
C PRO A 252 -2.59 25.49 7.26
N LEU A 253 -3.60 25.37 6.40
CA LEU A 253 -5.02 25.48 6.77
C LEU A 253 -5.49 24.16 7.42
N SER A 254 -6.32 24.29 8.45
CA SER A 254 -7.03 23.13 9.02
C SER A 254 -8.13 22.64 8.07
N ASP A 255 -8.51 21.37 8.20
CA ASP A 255 -9.54 20.78 7.35
C ASP A 255 -10.90 21.50 7.51
N GLU A 256 -11.18 22.10 8.67
CA GLU A 256 -12.39 22.89 8.97
C GLU A 256 -12.36 24.26 8.27
N GLU A 257 -11.23 24.99 8.32
CA GLU A 257 -11.07 26.29 7.64
C GLU A 257 -11.20 26.18 6.11
N SER A 258 -10.71 25.07 5.54
CA SER A 258 -10.84 24.72 4.12
C SER A 258 -12.32 24.56 3.71
N ILE A 259 -13.12 23.96 4.59
CA ILE A 259 -14.55 23.74 4.37
C ILE A 259 -15.33 25.05 4.50
N GLU A 260 -15.04 25.91 5.49
CA GLU A 260 -15.73 27.20 5.66
C GLU A 260 -15.58 28.09 4.42
N LYS A 261 -14.36 28.18 3.88
CA LYS A 261 -14.13 28.98 2.69
C LYS A 261 -14.78 28.39 1.45
N THR A 262 -14.85 27.06 1.34
CA THR A 262 -15.62 26.42 0.28
C THR A 262 -17.12 26.69 0.41
N VAL A 263 -17.66 26.71 1.64
CA VAL A 263 -19.06 27.11 1.89
C VAL A 263 -19.31 28.57 1.49
N LEU A 264 -18.42 29.49 1.86
CA LEU A 264 -18.51 30.90 1.47
C LEU A 264 -18.44 31.07 -0.06
N TRP A 265 -17.50 30.38 -0.70
CA TRP A 265 -17.33 30.44 -2.14
C TRP A 265 -18.57 29.92 -2.90
N ILE A 266 -19.15 28.78 -2.49
CA ILE A 266 -20.39 28.28 -3.09
C ILE A 266 -21.53 29.28 -2.88
N ARG A 267 -21.62 29.89 -1.69
CA ARG A 267 -22.66 30.87 -1.38
C ARG A 267 -22.58 32.12 -2.24
N GLU A 268 -21.38 32.59 -2.55
CA GLU A 268 -21.15 33.80 -3.35
C GLU A 268 -21.38 33.59 -4.85
N HIS A 269 -21.13 32.38 -5.36
CA HIS A 269 -21.09 32.12 -6.79
C HIS A 269 -22.27 31.27 -7.32
N LEU A 270 -23.02 30.58 -6.45
CA LEU A 270 -24.21 29.82 -6.83
C LEU A 270 -25.48 30.66 -6.63
N SER A 271 -26.27 30.84 -7.69
CA SER A 271 -27.47 31.66 -7.66
C SER A 271 -28.48 31.19 -6.59
N ASP A 272 -29.18 32.13 -5.97
CA ASP A 272 -30.20 31.88 -4.94
C ASP A 272 -31.27 30.89 -5.43
N ARG A 273 -31.62 30.98 -6.72
CA ARG A 273 -32.59 30.11 -7.37
C ARG A 273 -32.10 28.66 -7.42
N SER A 274 -30.86 28.43 -7.80
CA SER A 274 -30.25 27.09 -7.85
C SER A 274 -29.99 26.54 -6.46
N ARG A 275 -29.61 27.38 -5.49
CA ARG A 275 -29.48 26.99 -4.08
C ARG A 275 -30.81 26.51 -3.51
N GLN A 276 -31.88 27.27 -3.68
CA GLN A 276 -33.21 26.88 -3.21
C GLN A 276 -33.71 25.60 -3.88
N ALA A 277 -33.50 25.45 -5.18
CA ALA A 277 -33.88 24.26 -5.95
C ALA A 277 -33.17 22.98 -5.47
N LEU A 278 -31.92 23.09 -5.03
CA LEU A 278 -31.11 21.95 -4.58
C LEU A 278 -31.23 21.68 -3.07
N ILE A 279 -31.68 22.67 -2.28
CA ILE A 279 -32.03 22.50 -0.86
C ILE A 279 -33.41 21.85 -0.70
N THR A 280 -34.37 22.23 -1.55
CA THR A 280 -35.67 21.54 -1.62
C THR A 280 -35.44 20.16 -2.21
N GLY A 281 -35.31 19.16 -1.34
CA GLY A 281 -35.14 17.77 -1.73
C GLY A 281 -36.33 17.27 -2.58
N PRO A 282 -36.22 16.06 -3.17
CA PRO A 282 -37.18 15.54 -4.14
C PRO A 282 -38.62 15.33 -3.64
N ARG A 283 -38.96 15.67 -2.38
CA ARG A 283 -40.26 15.39 -1.75
C ARG A 283 -40.81 16.51 -0.83
N GLY A 284 -40.47 17.78 -1.05
CA GLY A 284 -41.02 18.89 -0.26
C GLY A 284 -42.32 19.44 -0.84
N ASP A 285 -43.38 19.39 -0.04
CA ASP A 285 -44.77 19.80 -0.29
C ASP A 285 -45.02 21.08 -1.11
N GLY A 286 -46.06 21.02 -1.95
CA GLY A 286 -46.87 22.20 -2.31
C GLY A 286 -46.85 22.64 -3.78
N ALA A 287 -47.96 22.35 -4.47
CA ALA A 287 -48.41 22.79 -5.79
C ALA A 287 -47.92 21.98 -7.01
N PRO A 288 -48.83 21.67 -7.97
CA PRO A 288 -48.49 20.95 -9.20
C PRO A 288 -47.70 21.88 -10.13
N ARG A 289 -46.39 21.95 -9.92
CA ARG A 289 -45.49 22.39 -10.98
C ARG A 289 -45.43 21.25 -12.00
N SER A 290 -45.64 21.56 -13.27
CA SER A 290 -45.44 20.59 -14.35
C SER A 290 -44.08 19.93 -14.16
N ILE A 291 -44.05 18.59 -14.08
CA ILE A 291 -42.84 17.77 -13.84
C ILE A 291 -41.67 18.22 -14.73
N GLU A 292 -41.97 18.63 -15.97
CA GLU A 292 -41.02 19.18 -16.94
C GLU A 292 -40.33 20.48 -16.47
N LYS A 293 -41.07 21.42 -15.86
CA LYS A 293 -40.51 22.68 -15.35
C LYS A 293 -39.61 22.44 -14.15
N GLU A 294 -39.97 21.49 -13.29
CA GLU A 294 -39.14 21.12 -12.15
C GLU A 294 -37.86 20.41 -12.59
N TYR A 295 -37.97 19.49 -13.56
CA TYR A 295 -36.83 18.83 -14.15
C TYR A 295 -35.87 19.81 -14.86
N ALA A 296 -36.41 20.72 -15.67
CA ALA A 296 -35.62 21.75 -16.35
C ALA A 296 -34.91 22.69 -15.37
N LEU A 297 -35.58 23.07 -14.28
CA LEU A 297 -35.01 23.93 -13.25
C LEU A 297 -33.89 23.23 -12.47
N ARG A 298 -34.04 21.93 -12.16
CA ARG A 298 -32.98 21.12 -11.54
C ARG A 298 -31.80 20.90 -12.49
N HIS A 299 -32.07 20.63 -13.76
CA HIS A 299 -31.03 20.45 -14.76
C HIS A 299 -30.18 21.72 -14.91
N ALA A 300 -30.83 22.89 -15.01
CA ALA A 300 -30.15 24.18 -15.02
C ALA A 300 -29.30 24.42 -13.76
N ALA A 301 -29.79 24.03 -12.58
CA ALA A 301 -29.03 24.15 -11.33
C ALA A 301 -27.76 23.28 -11.33
N PHE A 302 -27.80 22.05 -11.87
CA PHE A 302 -26.61 21.20 -11.97
C PHE A 302 -25.62 21.64 -13.05
N GLU A 303 -26.08 22.30 -14.11
CA GLU A 303 -25.19 22.95 -15.09
C GLU A 303 -24.51 24.18 -14.48
N GLU A 304 -25.20 24.92 -13.62
CA GLU A 304 -24.58 26.01 -12.86
C GLU A 304 -23.53 25.47 -11.87
N VAL A 305 -23.78 24.34 -11.20
CA VAL A 305 -22.79 23.65 -10.35
C VAL A 305 -21.58 23.20 -11.17
N LYS A 306 -21.78 22.71 -12.40
CA LYS A 306 -20.69 22.36 -13.31
C LYS A 306 -19.84 23.58 -13.64
N ALA A 307 -20.48 24.67 -14.09
CA ALA A 307 -19.79 25.91 -14.44
C ALA A 307 -19.05 26.53 -13.23
N LEU A 308 -19.65 26.45 -12.05
CA LEU A 308 -19.04 26.84 -10.79
C LEU A 308 -17.75 26.03 -10.55
N ALA A 309 -17.82 24.70 -10.63
CA ALA A 309 -16.65 23.84 -10.44
C ALA A 309 -15.57 24.03 -11.52
N ASP A 310 -15.96 24.20 -12.79
CA ASP A 310 -15.03 24.50 -13.88
C ASP A 310 -14.33 25.86 -13.69
N SER A 311 -15.00 26.85 -13.06
CA SER A 311 -14.37 28.13 -12.70
C SER A 311 -13.29 27.99 -11.63
N ARG A 312 -13.40 26.95 -10.77
CA ARG A 312 -12.41 26.62 -9.73
C ARG A 312 -11.25 25.81 -10.27
N ASN A 313 -11.52 24.89 -11.19
CA ASN A 313 -10.50 24.09 -11.88
C ASN A 313 -10.88 23.89 -13.36
N PRO A 314 -10.27 24.64 -14.29
CA PRO A 314 -10.64 24.64 -15.71
C PRO A 314 -10.05 23.47 -16.51
N ASP A 315 -9.86 22.30 -15.90
CA ASP A 315 -9.30 21.10 -16.55
C ASP A 315 -10.28 20.38 -17.50
N GLY A 316 -11.53 20.86 -17.55
CA GLY A 316 -12.61 20.34 -18.39
C GLY A 316 -13.20 19.00 -17.94
N ARG A 317 -12.68 18.38 -16.88
CA ARG A 317 -13.16 17.09 -16.33
C ARG A 317 -13.72 17.24 -14.92
N TYR A 318 -13.18 18.17 -14.14
CA TYR A 318 -13.53 18.42 -12.75
C TYR A 318 -14.99 18.85 -12.58
N GLY A 319 -15.48 19.82 -13.35
CA GLY A 319 -16.88 20.25 -13.25
C GLY A 319 -17.88 19.14 -13.63
N GLU A 320 -17.53 18.29 -14.60
CA GLU A 320 -18.36 17.14 -14.95
C GLU A 320 -18.41 16.10 -13.83
N MET A 321 -17.27 15.83 -13.16
CA MET A 321 -17.23 14.93 -12.01
C MET A 321 -18.03 15.49 -10.82
N VAL A 322 -17.86 16.77 -10.49
CA VAL A 322 -18.59 17.42 -9.38
C VAL A 322 -20.09 17.43 -9.65
N SER A 323 -20.52 17.83 -10.85
CA SER A 323 -21.95 17.86 -11.21
C SER A 323 -22.58 16.47 -11.19
N ARG A 324 -21.87 15.44 -11.69
CA ARG A 324 -22.32 14.04 -11.60
C ARG A 324 -22.49 13.58 -10.15
N ARG A 325 -21.48 13.80 -9.30
CA ARG A 325 -21.53 13.41 -7.87
C ARG A 325 -22.60 14.18 -7.10
N ALA A 326 -22.80 15.47 -7.39
CA ALA A 326 -23.86 16.25 -6.77
C ALA A 326 -25.25 15.71 -7.10
N ARG A 327 -25.44 15.24 -8.35
CA ARG A 327 -26.69 14.62 -8.79
C ARG A 327 -26.93 13.26 -8.13
N GLU A 328 -25.87 12.45 -7.95
CA GLU A 328 -25.92 11.20 -7.19
C GLU A 328 -26.34 11.45 -5.73
N MET A 329 -25.67 12.39 -5.04
CA MET A 329 -25.96 12.75 -3.64
C MET A 329 -27.38 13.31 -3.46
N TYR A 330 -27.84 14.14 -4.40
CA TYR A 330 -29.19 14.69 -4.36
C TYR A 330 -30.27 13.61 -4.53
N ASN A 331 -30.04 12.64 -5.42
CA ASN A 331 -30.99 11.56 -5.68
C ASN A 331 -30.99 10.47 -4.60
N SER A 332 -29.85 10.23 -3.95
CA SER A 332 -29.72 9.24 -2.88
C SER A 332 -30.25 9.73 -1.53
N GLY A 333 -30.42 11.05 -1.35
CA GLY A 333 -30.92 11.64 -0.09
C GLY A 333 -29.96 11.47 1.09
N LEU A 334 -28.66 11.32 0.83
CA LEU A 334 -27.59 11.12 1.84
C LEU A 334 -27.08 12.44 2.43
#